data_AF-A0A385G282-F1
#
_entry.id   AF-A0A385G282-F1
#
_cell.length_a   1.000
_cell.length_b   1.000
_cell.length_c   1.000
_cell.angle_alpha   90.00
_cell.angle_beta   90.00
_cell.angle_gamma   90.00
#
_symmetry.space_group_name_H-M   'P 1'
#
loop_
_entity.id
_entity.type
_entity.pdbx_description
1 polymer ?
#
loop_
_entity_poly.entity_id
_entity_poly.type
_entity_poly.pdbx_seq_one_letter_code
_entity_poly.pdbx_strand_id
1 'polypeptide(L)'
;MTTGSSVYSTSIHHFELYTEGFSVPAPSTYTAVEAPKGEFGVFLVSNGSNRPYRRKIRAPGSAHSQGLDSMSKHHMPADVVTIIDAQSAPPDLEGMLDLISSECTTLVRRSGREVPPEWTMPDLVRAVIGEEALATPGYMTDAYYDVMLHGQNAWLCDQIFAFLDLINYVF
;
A
#
# COMPACT_ATOMS: atom_id res chain seq x y z
N MET A 1 12.76 35.63 -24.96
CA MET A 1 12.44 36.29 -23.67
C MET A 1 11.03 35.91 -23.21
N THR A 2 10.72 34.62 -23.02
CA THR A 2 9.38 34.15 -22.58
C THR A 2 9.42 33.25 -21.34
N THR A 3 10.60 32.92 -20.82
CA THR A 3 10.76 32.04 -19.65
C THR A 3 10.40 32.74 -18.34
N GLY A 4 10.52 34.08 -18.26
CA GLY A 4 10.24 34.86 -17.06
C GLY A 4 8.77 34.82 -16.62
N SER A 5 7.81 35.02 -17.54
CA SER A 5 6.39 35.03 -17.19
C SER A 5 5.87 33.66 -16.74
N SER A 6 6.43 32.57 -17.27
CA SER A 6 6.03 31.20 -16.92
C SER A 6 6.38 30.85 -15.47
N VAL A 7 7.58 31.20 -14.99
CA VAL A 7 7.98 30.88 -13.61
C VAL A 7 7.19 31.67 -12.57
N TYR A 8 6.86 32.93 -12.84
CA TYR A 8 6.04 33.72 -11.91
C TYR A 8 4.63 33.16 -11.75
N SER A 9 3.96 32.79 -12.86
CA SER A 9 2.63 32.16 -12.80
C SER A 9 2.65 30.83 -12.03
N THR A 10 3.71 30.05 -12.17
CA THR A 10 3.88 28.77 -11.46
C THR A 10 4.02 28.98 -9.96
N SER A 11 4.83 29.95 -9.53
CA SER A 11 5.03 30.24 -8.10
C SER A 11 3.78 30.82 -7.44
N ILE A 12 3.00 31.64 -8.15
CA ILE A 12 1.74 32.20 -7.64
C ILE A 12 0.71 31.07 -7.44
N HIS A 13 0.50 30.23 -8.45
CA HIS A 13 -0.43 29.09 -8.33
C HIS A 13 0.00 28.09 -7.27
N HIS A 14 1.31 27.83 -7.13
CA HIS A 14 1.82 27.00 -6.03
C HIS A 14 1.46 27.60 -4.66
N PHE A 15 1.62 28.91 -4.48
CA PHE A 15 1.29 29.56 -3.20
C PHE A 15 -0.21 29.53 -2.87
N GLU A 16 -1.07 29.80 -3.85
CA GLU A 16 -2.53 29.76 -3.69
C GLU A 16 -3.01 28.34 -3.33
N LEU A 17 -2.47 27.31 -4.00
CA LEU A 17 -2.90 25.93 -3.81
C LEU A 17 -2.50 25.35 -2.44
N TYR A 18 -1.38 25.82 -1.87
CA TYR A 18 -0.94 25.40 -0.53
C TYR A 18 -1.58 26.20 0.61
N THR A 19 -2.04 27.44 0.36
CA THR A 19 -2.67 28.28 1.40
C THR A 19 -4.18 28.18 1.39
N GLU A 20 -4.81 28.38 0.23
CA GLU A 20 -6.27 28.38 0.07
C GLU A 20 -6.80 27.05 -0.51
N GLY A 21 -5.98 26.30 -1.24
CA GLY A 21 -6.42 25.08 -1.91
C GLY A 21 -7.24 25.37 -3.17
N PHE A 22 -7.76 24.31 -3.81
CA PHE A 22 -8.59 24.43 -4.99
C PHE A 22 -10.07 24.25 -4.65
N SER A 23 -10.92 25.09 -5.24
CA SER A 23 -12.37 24.96 -5.10
C SER A 23 -12.87 23.89 -6.06
N VAL A 24 -13.50 22.85 -5.52
CA VAL A 24 -14.18 21.83 -6.33
C VAL A 24 -15.58 22.36 -6.65
N PRO A 25 -16.07 22.24 -7.90
CA PRO A 25 -17.47 22.51 -8.23
C PRO A 25 -18.42 21.77 -7.27
N ALA A 26 -19.71 22.10 -7.24
CA ALA A 26 -20.65 21.55 -6.26
C ALA A 26 -21.43 20.25 -6.67
N PRO A 27 -20.87 19.22 -7.35
CA PRO A 27 -21.56 17.96 -7.52
C PRO A 27 -21.25 16.98 -6.38
N SER A 28 -22.10 15.96 -6.27
CA SER A 28 -21.80 14.72 -5.55
C SER A 28 -21.31 13.65 -6.52
N THR A 29 -20.29 12.90 -6.16
CA THR A 29 -19.81 11.78 -6.99
C THR A 29 -19.52 10.53 -6.14
N TYR A 30 -19.73 9.37 -6.75
CA TYR A 30 -19.27 8.08 -6.25
C TYR A 30 -18.27 7.52 -7.24
N THR A 31 -17.04 7.27 -6.79
CA THR A 31 -16.02 6.59 -7.59
C THR A 31 -15.57 5.35 -6.85
N ALA A 32 -15.46 4.24 -7.57
CA ALA A 32 -14.98 2.97 -7.05
C ALA A 32 -13.75 2.49 -7.81
N VAL A 33 -12.84 1.84 -7.09
CA VAL A 33 -11.65 1.17 -7.61
C VAL A 33 -11.65 -0.27 -7.12
N GLU A 34 -11.16 -1.19 -7.95
CA GLU A 34 -10.93 -2.58 -7.55
C GLU A 34 -9.69 -2.65 -6.66
N ALA A 35 -9.90 -2.91 -5.36
CA ALA A 35 -8.84 -3.18 -4.42
C ALA A 35 -8.66 -4.71 -4.28
N PRO A 36 -7.54 -5.20 -3.72
CA PRO A 36 -7.29 -6.63 -3.55
C PRO A 36 -8.38 -7.37 -2.77
N LYS A 37 -9.14 -6.64 -1.93
CA LYS A 37 -10.24 -7.16 -1.11
C LYS A 37 -11.63 -6.90 -1.74
N GLY A 38 -11.71 -6.47 -2.99
CA GLY A 38 -12.97 -6.12 -3.67
C GLY A 38 -13.16 -4.61 -3.85
N GLU A 39 -14.41 -4.19 -4.04
CA GLU A 39 -14.73 -2.80 -4.41
C GLU A 39 -14.43 -1.81 -3.28
N PHE A 40 -13.49 -0.88 -3.51
CA PHE A 40 -13.23 0.25 -2.63
C PHE A 40 -13.85 1.52 -3.23
N GLY A 41 -14.88 2.04 -2.56
CA GLY A 41 -15.66 3.19 -3.02
C GLY A 41 -15.48 4.43 -2.17
N VAL A 42 -15.39 5.60 -2.79
CA VAL A 42 -15.41 6.90 -2.11
C VAL A 42 -16.57 7.73 -2.65
N PHE A 43 -17.48 8.10 -1.75
CA PHE A 43 -18.56 9.04 -2.02
C PHE A 43 -18.18 10.41 -1.47
N LEU A 44 -18.09 11.40 -2.36
CA LEU A 44 -17.72 12.77 -2.03
C LEU A 44 -18.86 13.72 -2.38
N VAL A 45 -19.15 14.65 -1.48
CA VAL A 45 -20.05 15.77 -1.71
C VAL A 45 -19.26 17.06 -1.55
N SER A 46 -19.28 17.90 -2.58
CA SER A 46 -18.72 19.25 -2.54
C SER A 46 -19.83 20.30 -2.42
N ASN A 47 -19.58 21.37 -1.68
CA ASN A 47 -20.44 22.54 -1.57
C ASN A 47 -19.84 23.78 -2.24
N GLY A 48 -18.85 23.61 -3.13
CA GLY A 48 -18.12 24.72 -3.76
C GLY A 48 -16.97 25.28 -2.91
N SER A 49 -16.71 24.73 -1.72
CA SER A 49 -15.59 25.08 -0.86
C SER A 49 -14.30 24.33 -1.25
N ASN A 50 -13.17 24.76 -0.69
CA ASN A 50 -11.88 24.06 -0.72
C ASN A 50 -11.85 22.80 0.16
N ARG A 51 -12.88 22.60 1.00
CA ARG A 51 -13.00 21.45 1.90
C ARG A 51 -14.17 20.57 1.47
N PRO A 52 -13.99 19.23 1.49
CA PRO A 52 -15.07 18.31 1.17
C PRO A 52 -16.17 18.42 2.24
N TYR A 53 -17.40 18.69 1.81
CA TYR A 53 -18.55 18.87 2.70
C TYR A 53 -18.92 17.57 3.41
N ARG A 54 -18.95 16.45 2.66
CA ARG A 54 -19.16 15.11 3.21
C ARG A 54 -18.33 14.09 2.47
N ARG A 55 -17.77 13.15 3.22
CA ARG A 55 -17.03 12.01 2.71
C ARG A 55 -17.60 10.74 3.31
N LYS A 56 -17.97 9.77 2.48
CA LYS A 56 -18.34 8.43 2.92
C LYS A 56 -17.45 7.43 2.20
N ILE A 57 -16.75 6.61 2.98
CA ILE A 57 -15.88 5.55 2.47
C ILE A 57 -16.67 4.24 2.54
N ARG A 58 -16.72 3.52 1.42
CA ARG A 58 -17.19 2.15 1.35
C ARG A 58 -15.98 1.23 1.39
N ALA A 59 -15.63 0.78 2.59
CA ALA A 59 -14.57 -0.19 2.77
C ALA A 59 -15.06 -1.58 2.36
N PRO A 60 -14.30 -2.36 1.57
CA PRO A 60 -14.71 -3.69 1.11
C PRO A 60 -15.02 -4.63 2.28
N GLY A 61 -14.18 -4.60 3.32
CA GLY A 61 -14.36 -5.44 4.51
C GLY A 61 -15.66 -5.19 5.28
N SER A 62 -16.25 -3.99 5.19
CA SER A 62 -17.52 -3.69 5.88
C SER A 62 -18.69 -4.50 5.33
N ALA A 63 -18.67 -4.84 4.05
CA ALA A 63 -19.68 -5.70 3.43
C ALA A 63 -19.43 -7.18 3.75
N HIS A 64 -18.16 -7.60 3.80
CA HIS A 64 -17.79 -8.97 4.17
C HIS A 64 -18.22 -9.29 5.61
N SER A 65 -17.98 -8.38 6.56
CA SER A 65 -18.38 -8.57 7.95
C SER A 65 -19.90 -8.63 8.14
N GLN A 66 -20.68 -7.95 7.28
CA GLN A 66 -22.14 -8.07 7.30
C GLN A 66 -22.62 -9.44 6.81
N GLY A 67 -21.87 -10.09 5.92
CA GLY A 67 -22.16 -11.45 5.43
C GLY A 67 -21.70 -12.57 6.38
N LEU A 68 -20.91 -12.27 7.41
CA LEU A 68 -20.37 -13.27 8.34
C LEU A 68 -21.45 -14.11 9.02
N ASP A 69 -22.56 -13.51 9.45
CA ASP A 69 -23.67 -14.25 10.08
C ASP A 69 -24.28 -15.28 9.11
N SER A 70 -24.45 -14.91 7.83
CA SER A 70 -24.95 -15.86 6.83
C SER A 70 -23.97 -16.98 6.51
N MET A 71 -22.67 -16.68 6.51
CA MET A 71 -21.60 -17.64 6.18
C MET A 71 -21.28 -18.59 7.33
N SER A 72 -21.46 -18.15 8.59
CA SER A 72 -21.14 -18.93 9.79
C SER A 72 -22.32 -19.75 10.33
N LYS A 73 -23.52 -19.64 9.72
CA LYS A 73 -24.69 -20.43 10.12
C LYS A 73 -24.40 -21.92 9.98
N HIS A 74 -24.70 -22.67 11.04
CA HIS A 74 -24.51 -24.12 11.13
C HIS A 74 -23.04 -24.59 11.10
N HIS A 75 -22.09 -23.67 11.25
CA HIS A 75 -20.67 -23.99 11.39
C HIS A 75 -20.22 -24.04 12.84
N MET A 76 -19.09 -24.70 13.10
CA MET A 76 -18.51 -24.73 14.43
C MET A 76 -17.80 -23.41 14.74
N PRO A 77 -17.64 -23.02 16.02
CA PRO A 77 -16.89 -21.82 16.39
C PRO A 77 -15.46 -21.76 15.83
N ALA A 78 -14.82 -22.93 15.63
CA ALA A 78 -13.51 -23.04 14.99
C ALA A 78 -13.53 -22.62 13.50
N ASP A 79 -14.62 -22.92 12.79
CA ASP A 79 -14.80 -22.56 11.39
C ASP A 79 -15.07 -21.06 11.20
N VAL A 80 -15.56 -20.37 12.24
CA VAL A 80 -15.72 -18.91 12.21
C VAL A 80 -14.37 -18.22 12.10
N VAL A 81 -13.35 -18.75 12.78
CA VAL A 81 -11.98 -18.24 12.71
C VAL A 81 -11.45 -18.39 11.28
N THR A 82 -11.62 -19.55 10.65
CA THR A 82 -11.17 -19.76 9.27
C THR A 82 -11.93 -18.92 8.24
N ILE A 83 -13.23 -18.65 8.46
CA ILE A 83 -14.01 -17.74 7.61
C ILE A 83 -13.51 -16.29 7.73
N ILE A 84 -13.17 -15.83 8.94
CA ILE A 84 -12.61 -14.49 9.18
C ILE A 84 -11.19 -14.40 8.59
N ASP A 85 -10.40 -15.46 8.79
CA ASP A 85 -9.05 -15.55 8.29
C ASP A 85 -9.05 -15.57 6.76
N ALA A 86 -9.94 -16.32 6.10
CA ALA A 86 -10.09 -16.29 4.64
C ALA A 86 -10.43 -14.89 4.08
N GLN A 87 -11.16 -14.05 4.83
CA GLN A 87 -11.41 -12.65 4.45
C GLN A 87 -10.22 -11.72 4.68
N SER A 88 -9.28 -12.16 5.52
CA SER A 88 -8.08 -11.44 5.95
C SER A 88 -6.80 -12.05 5.39
N ALA A 89 -6.92 -13.18 4.68
CA ALA A 89 -5.84 -14.09 4.41
C ALA A 89 -4.83 -13.39 3.52
N PRO A 90 -3.54 -13.51 3.85
CA PRO A 90 -2.52 -13.13 2.91
C PRO A 90 -2.65 -14.03 1.67
N PRO A 91 -2.29 -13.52 0.49
CA PRO A 91 -2.30 -14.31 -0.74
C PRO A 91 -1.39 -15.54 -0.63
N ASP A 92 -1.48 -16.47 -1.58
CA ASP A 92 -0.59 -17.64 -1.67
C ASP A 92 0.89 -17.22 -1.60
N LEU A 93 1.78 -18.12 -1.19
CA LEU A 93 3.21 -17.84 -0.95
C LEU A 93 3.89 -17.04 -2.08
N GLU A 94 3.61 -17.38 -3.33
CA GLU A 94 4.11 -16.64 -4.51
C GLU A 94 3.53 -15.22 -4.58
N GLY A 95 2.24 -15.06 -4.31
CA GLY A 95 1.59 -13.75 -4.24
C GLY A 95 2.10 -12.89 -3.07
N MET A 96 2.48 -13.50 -1.95
CA MET A 96 3.12 -12.77 -0.84
C MET A 96 4.49 -12.22 -1.25
N LEU A 97 5.30 -13.02 -1.93
CA LEU A 97 6.60 -12.59 -2.46
C LEU A 97 6.46 -11.43 -3.44
N ASP A 98 5.50 -11.50 -4.36
CA ASP A 98 5.25 -10.43 -5.33
C ASP A 98 4.83 -9.13 -4.64
N LEU A 99 3.94 -9.22 -3.65
CA LEU A 99 3.48 -8.06 -2.87
C LEU A 99 4.59 -7.45 -2.01
N ILE A 100 5.36 -8.28 -1.30
CA ILE A 100 6.52 -7.83 -0.53
C ILE A 100 7.51 -7.15 -1.48
N SER A 101 7.82 -7.75 -2.63
CA SER A 101 8.75 -7.20 -3.61
C SER A 101 8.27 -5.87 -4.21
N SER A 102 6.98 -5.76 -4.51
CA SER A 102 6.35 -4.51 -4.96
C SER A 102 6.47 -3.40 -3.93
N GLU A 103 6.15 -3.69 -2.67
CA GLU A 103 6.24 -2.71 -1.59
C GLU A 103 7.68 -2.34 -1.27
N CYS A 104 8.59 -3.31 -1.18
CA CYS A 104 10.03 -3.06 -1.00
C CYS A 104 10.59 -2.18 -2.14
N THR A 105 10.16 -2.38 -3.40
CA THR A 105 10.53 -1.50 -4.52
C THR A 105 10.09 -0.05 -4.27
N THR A 106 8.88 0.12 -3.77
CA THR A 106 8.32 1.44 -3.45
C THR A 106 9.06 2.08 -2.27
N LEU A 107 9.38 1.30 -1.24
CA LEU A 107 10.08 1.75 -0.03
C LEU A 107 11.54 2.13 -0.29
N VAL A 108 12.24 1.37 -1.14
CA VAL A 108 13.62 1.66 -1.60
C VAL A 108 13.65 2.94 -2.44
N ARG A 109 12.69 3.12 -3.36
CA ARG A 109 12.56 4.37 -4.11
C ARG A 109 12.29 5.57 -3.19
N ARG A 110 11.47 5.40 -2.16
CA ARG A 110 11.18 6.45 -1.17
C ARG A 110 12.39 6.80 -0.30
N SER A 111 13.29 5.86 -0.03
CA SER A 111 14.53 6.12 0.71
C SER A 111 15.64 6.74 -0.17
N GLY A 112 15.38 6.96 -1.46
CA GLY A 112 16.34 7.55 -2.41
C GLY A 112 17.46 6.60 -2.81
N ARG A 113 17.30 5.29 -2.56
CA ARG A 113 18.28 4.26 -2.91
C ARG A 113 17.88 3.60 -4.23
N GLU A 114 18.88 3.21 -5.02
CA GLU A 114 18.67 2.51 -6.28
C GLU A 114 19.14 1.06 -6.16
N VAL A 115 18.37 0.15 -6.77
CA VAL A 115 18.78 -1.26 -6.88
C VAL A 115 19.75 -1.37 -8.05
N PRO A 116 20.89 -2.06 -7.89
CA PRO A 116 21.83 -2.29 -8.98
C PRO A 116 21.14 -2.94 -10.19
N PRO A 117 21.53 -2.61 -11.43
CA PRO A 117 20.89 -3.12 -12.64
C PRO A 117 20.99 -4.64 -12.82
N GLU A 118 21.86 -5.28 -12.05
CA GLU A 118 22.09 -6.73 -12.08
C GLU A 118 21.14 -7.52 -11.16
N TRP A 119 20.39 -6.83 -10.30
CA TRP A 119 19.51 -7.45 -9.30
C TRP A 119 18.04 -7.11 -9.54
N THR A 120 17.18 -8.12 -9.50
CA THR A 120 15.72 -7.89 -9.43
C THR A 120 15.27 -7.79 -7.97
N MET A 121 14.20 -7.04 -7.69
CA MET A 121 13.71 -6.90 -6.31
C MET A 121 13.29 -8.26 -5.69
N PRO A 122 12.60 -9.17 -6.40
CA PRO A 122 12.31 -10.49 -5.86
C PRO A 122 13.57 -11.29 -5.50
N ASP A 123 14.63 -11.22 -6.33
CA ASP A 123 15.88 -11.91 -6.04
C ASP A 123 16.61 -11.31 -4.84
N LEU A 124 16.54 -9.99 -4.68
CA LEU A 124 17.12 -9.30 -3.54
C LEU A 124 16.37 -9.64 -2.23
N VAL A 125 15.04 -9.66 -2.27
CA VAL A 125 14.20 -10.09 -1.14
C VAL A 125 14.53 -11.55 -0.78
N ARG A 126 14.67 -12.44 -1.77
CA ARG A 126 15.09 -13.84 -1.54
C ARG A 126 16.48 -13.97 -0.95
N ALA A 127 17.44 -13.16 -1.41
CA ALA A 127 18.80 -13.17 -0.90
C ALA A 127 18.89 -12.66 0.54
N VAL A 128 18.10 -11.65 0.90
CA VAL A 128 18.06 -11.05 2.24
C VAL A 128 17.31 -11.93 3.24
N ILE A 129 16.19 -12.52 2.82
CA ILE A 129 15.44 -13.47 3.65
C ILE A 129 16.21 -14.79 3.81
N GLY A 130 16.91 -15.22 2.76
CA GLY A 130 17.61 -16.50 2.69
C GLY A 130 16.68 -17.64 2.31
N GLU A 131 17.13 -18.53 1.42
CA GLU A 131 16.31 -19.64 0.90
C GLU A 131 15.82 -20.62 1.99
N GLU A 132 16.58 -20.77 3.09
CA GLU A 132 16.19 -21.61 4.22
C GLU A 132 15.03 -21.03 5.04
N ALA A 133 14.93 -19.70 5.15
CA ALA A 133 13.83 -19.05 5.87
C ALA A 133 12.51 -19.10 5.09
N LEU A 134 12.58 -19.12 3.75
CA LEU A 134 11.42 -19.31 2.87
C LEU A 134 10.75 -20.68 3.07
N ALA A 135 11.51 -21.70 3.50
CA ALA A 135 11.01 -23.04 3.78
C ALA A 135 10.37 -23.18 5.17
N THR A 136 10.49 -22.16 6.03
CA THR A 136 9.95 -22.20 7.40
C THR A 136 8.46 -21.80 7.40
N PRO A 137 7.54 -22.65 7.91
CA PRO A 137 6.12 -22.32 7.97
C PRO A 137 5.87 -21.05 8.81
N GLY A 138 5.13 -20.08 8.27
CA GLY A 138 4.72 -18.86 8.98
C GLY A 138 5.68 -17.67 8.86
N TYR A 139 6.96 -17.91 8.52
CA TYR A 139 7.96 -16.83 8.42
C TYR A 139 7.59 -15.78 7.36
N MET A 140 7.07 -16.25 6.22
CA MET A 140 6.65 -15.38 5.11
C MET A 140 5.42 -14.57 5.46
N THR A 141 4.52 -15.16 6.25
CA THR A 141 3.34 -14.50 6.78
C THR A 141 3.71 -13.36 7.72
N ASP A 142 4.65 -13.60 8.62
CA ASP A 142 5.16 -12.60 9.54
C ASP A 142 5.90 -11.48 8.80
N ALA A 143 6.76 -11.82 7.82
CA ALA A 143 7.45 -10.84 6.99
C ALA A 143 6.48 -9.99 6.16
N TYR A 144 5.41 -10.58 5.64
CA TYR A 144 4.36 -9.85 4.92
C TYR A 144 3.65 -8.84 5.81
N TYR A 145 3.22 -9.25 7.01
CA TYR A 145 2.54 -8.34 7.94
C TYR A 145 3.50 -7.27 8.48
N ASP A 146 4.77 -7.62 8.72
CA ASP A 146 5.78 -6.66 9.16
C ASP A 146 5.97 -5.54 8.12
N VAL A 147 6.17 -5.89 6.85
CA VAL A 147 6.33 -4.93 5.75
C VAL A 147 5.06 -4.08 5.56
N MET A 148 3.88 -4.70 5.58
CA MET A 148 2.62 -3.99 5.37
C MET A 148 2.23 -3.06 6.52
N LEU A 149 2.57 -3.39 7.77
CA LEU A 149 2.21 -2.60 8.94
C LEU A 149 3.27 -1.55 9.31
N HIS A 150 4.56 -1.89 9.16
CA HIS A 150 5.67 -1.04 9.61
C HIS A 150 6.36 -0.27 8.48
N GLY A 151 6.14 -0.66 7.21
CA GLY A 151 6.63 0.10 6.05
C GLY A 151 8.14 0.31 6.07
N GLN A 152 8.60 1.57 6.08
CA GLN A 152 10.04 1.89 6.12
C GLN A 152 10.75 1.43 7.41
N ASN A 153 10.00 1.20 8.49
CA ASN A 153 10.53 0.70 9.76
C ASN A 153 10.39 -0.82 9.90
N ALA A 154 9.99 -1.52 8.82
CA ALA A 154 9.93 -2.97 8.82
C ALA A 154 11.34 -3.56 8.93
N TRP A 155 11.46 -4.64 9.68
CA TRP A 155 12.74 -5.34 9.85
C TRP A 155 13.33 -5.75 8.50
N LEU A 156 12.49 -6.20 7.56
CA LEU A 156 12.93 -6.60 6.23
C LEU A 156 13.53 -5.43 5.44
N CYS A 157 12.97 -4.22 5.58
CA CYS A 157 13.49 -3.03 4.92
C CYS A 157 14.86 -2.61 5.47
N ASP A 158 15.06 -2.69 6.78
CA ASP A 158 16.36 -2.41 7.39
C ASP A 158 17.44 -3.38 6.89
N GLN A 159 17.10 -4.67 6.75
CA GLN A 159 18.02 -5.67 6.19
C GLN A 159 18.33 -5.40 4.71
N ILE A 160 17.33 -5.06 3.91
CA ILE A 160 17.50 -4.69 2.50
C ILE A 160 18.40 -3.46 2.37
N PHE A 161 18.22 -2.45 3.22
CA PHE A 161 19.04 -1.24 3.22
C PHE A 161 20.47 -1.54 3.62
N ALA A 162 20.69 -2.33 4.67
CA ALA A 162 22.03 -2.76 5.07
C ALA A 162 22.74 -3.55 3.96
N PHE A 163 22.00 -4.41 3.26
CA PHE A 163 22.53 -5.19 2.13
C PHE A 163 22.90 -4.30 0.94
N LEU A 164 22.05 -3.33 0.59
CA LEU A 164 22.34 -2.36 -0.48
C LEU A 164 23.55 -1.46 -0.12
N ASP A 165 23.68 -1.05 1.14
CA ASP A 165 24.84 -0.27 1.60
C ASP A 165 26.13 -1.10 1.54
N LEU A 166 26.05 -2.40 1.85
CA LEU A 166 27.18 -3.32 1.72
C LEU A 166 27.61 -3.48 0.27
N ILE A 167 26.67 -3.66 -0.66
CA ILE A 167 26.97 -3.78 -2.09
C ILE A 167 27.66 -2.52 -2.60
N ASN A 168 27.13 -1.33 -2.29
CA ASN A 168 27.71 -0.04 -2.69
C ASN A 168 29.05 0.28 -2.00
N TYR A 169 29.41 -0.43 -0.93
CA TYR A 169 30.71 -0.28 -0.26
C TYR A 169 31.77 -1.23 -0.83
N VAL A 170 31.36 -2.41 -1.30
CA VAL A 170 32.26 -3.45 -1.83
C VAL A 170 32.52 -3.26 -3.34
N PHE A 171 31.56 -2.70 -4.08
CA PHE A 171 31.66 -2.37 -5.50
C PHE A 171 31.68 -0.85 -5.70
#